data_AF-A0A832AM52-F1
#
_entry.id   AF-A0A832AM52-F1
#
_cell.length_a   1.000
_cell.length_b   1.000
_cell.length_c   1.000
_cell.angle_alpha   90.00
_cell.angle_beta   90.00
_cell.angle_gamma   90.00
#
_symmetry.space_group_name_H-M   'P 1'
#
loop_
_entity.id
_entity.type
_entity.pdbx_description
1 polymer ?
#
loop_
_entity_poly.entity_id
_entity_poly.type
_entity_poly.pdbx_seq_one_letter_code
_entity_poly.pdbx_strand_id
1 'polypeptide(L)'
;AGLPAGARLVETPGHGKHARTLLATMDGRRVAFCGDLIYGNGRLWNWFDADWDYGLQGGQQALLDSAQRLAREPLDLLCPAHGPVIENPAAALTRLIENLRAVLNGPSAACDTAPLLVATPADPATGFRPLLPHLYQYLPDWGNCALLRSDSGAGLLVDDGLCFWKPLPERAAHHRAVIAALKRSLSLDRIEMVIPTHYHGDHLENIPELVALEGAEVVCLDIVADVIEQPDRFNLACELPWYGTNADTIKVDRRVPSGTRLRWREYELEIFHLGGQTYYHAGIATVVDGQRVIFVGDSVNASPGVEPVLTYNDNEPATRGWLYAVERLIERRPDLLVCGHAAAVRSPGEILELKRRLWREQVERYRRLSARDNLRLFFDPFV
;
A
#
# COMPACT_ATOMS: atom_id res chain seq x y z
N ALA A 1 42.51 -2.80 -1.71
CA ALA A 1 43.50 -2.72 -0.61
C ALA A 1 43.15 -3.80 0.41
N GLY A 2 44.13 -4.52 0.96
CA GLY A 2 43.88 -5.52 1.99
C GLY A 2 43.41 -4.88 3.31
N LEU A 3 42.62 -5.60 4.11
CA LEU A 3 42.22 -5.16 5.44
C LEU A 3 43.44 -5.13 6.39
N PRO A 4 43.45 -4.27 7.42
CA PRO A 4 44.46 -4.32 8.49
C PRO A 4 44.55 -5.72 9.11
N ALA A 5 45.73 -6.10 9.60
CA ALA A 5 45.92 -7.38 10.29
C ALA A 5 44.95 -7.50 11.48
N GLY A 6 44.17 -8.58 11.53
CA GLY A 6 43.14 -8.80 12.57
C GLY A 6 41.76 -8.20 12.26
N ALA A 7 41.56 -7.58 11.10
CA ALA A 7 40.25 -7.10 10.65
C ALA A 7 39.64 -8.03 9.59
N ARG A 8 38.32 -8.26 9.68
CA ARG A 8 37.55 -9.03 8.68
C ARG A 8 36.18 -8.42 8.43
N LEU A 9 35.67 -8.63 7.23
CA LEU A 9 34.29 -8.25 6.87
C LEU A 9 33.35 -9.42 7.11
N VAL A 10 32.14 -9.09 7.56
CA VAL A 10 31.01 -10.02 7.68
C VAL A 10 29.86 -9.43 6.89
N GLU A 11 29.25 -10.22 6.03
CA GLU A 11 28.00 -9.79 5.38
C GLU A 11 26.95 -9.57 6.46
N THR A 12 26.32 -8.40 6.45
CA THR A 12 25.21 -8.06 7.36
C THR A 12 24.15 -7.30 6.56
N PRO A 13 23.57 -7.92 5.52
CA PRO A 13 22.55 -7.29 4.71
C PRO A 13 21.29 -6.99 5.54
N GLY A 14 20.57 -5.94 5.20
CA GLY A 14 19.35 -5.52 5.89
C GLY A 14 18.98 -4.08 5.56
N HIS A 15 19.72 -3.11 6.08
CA HIS A 15 19.68 -1.69 5.67
C HIS A 15 20.23 -1.44 4.25
N GLY A 16 20.41 -2.50 3.47
CA GLY A 16 20.99 -2.50 2.14
C GLY A 16 21.40 -3.92 1.77
N LYS A 17 21.19 -4.30 0.51
CA LYS A 17 21.39 -5.69 0.02
C LYS A 17 22.82 -6.21 0.20
N HIS A 18 23.80 -5.30 0.30
CA HIS A 18 25.22 -5.61 0.39
C HIS A 18 25.89 -4.97 1.61
N ALA A 19 25.11 -4.58 2.63
CA ALA A 19 25.66 -4.03 3.85
C ALA A 19 26.59 -5.05 4.54
N ARG A 20 27.69 -4.54 5.11
CA ARG A 20 28.73 -5.35 5.77
C ARG A 20 29.13 -4.73 7.09
N THR A 21 29.50 -5.59 8.03
CA THR A 21 30.08 -5.21 9.31
C THR A 21 31.59 -5.45 9.25
N LEU A 22 32.38 -4.44 9.65
CA LEU A 22 33.81 -4.59 9.85
C LEU A 22 34.07 -5.01 11.29
N LEU A 23 34.65 -6.20 11.46
CA LEU A 23 35.13 -6.69 12.75
C LEU A 23 36.62 -6.46 12.87
N ALA A 24 37.07 -5.93 14.00
CA ALA A 24 38.49 -5.70 14.28
C ALA A 24 38.80 -5.91 15.76
N THR A 25 40.07 -6.16 16.08
CA THR A 25 40.59 -6.08 17.44
C THR A 25 41.36 -4.77 17.59
N MET A 26 40.93 -3.92 18.52
CA MET A 26 41.53 -2.62 18.81
C MET A 26 41.78 -2.55 20.31
N ASP A 27 43.04 -2.30 20.71
CA ASP A 27 43.45 -2.24 22.12
C ASP A 27 42.99 -3.44 22.96
N GLY A 28 43.05 -4.64 22.37
CA GLY A 28 42.62 -5.89 23.01
C GLY A 28 41.11 -6.12 23.06
N ARG A 29 40.29 -5.17 22.57
CA ARG A 29 38.82 -5.28 22.51
C ARG A 29 38.35 -5.69 21.11
N ARG A 30 37.32 -6.53 21.05
CA ARG A 30 36.64 -6.93 19.81
C ARG A 30 35.56 -5.91 19.47
N VAL A 31 35.77 -5.18 18.38
CA VAL A 31 34.91 -4.08 17.94
C VAL A 31 34.25 -4.43 16.61
N ALA A 32 32.96 -4.10 16.49
CA ALA A 32 32.20 -4.24 15.25
C ALA A 32 31.69 -2.87 14.77
N PHE A 33 32.08 -2.44 13.58
CA PHE A 33 31.48 -1.28 12.92
C PHE A 33 30.37 -1.77 12.00
N CYS A 34 29.12 -1.64 12.44
CA CYS A 34 27.97 -2.35 11.87
C CYS A 34 27.05 -1.51 10.98
N GLY A 35 27.41 -0.25 10.70
CA GLY A 35 26.54 0.66 9.98
C GLY A 35 25.18 0.80 10.69
N ASP A 36 24.10 0.79 9.93
CA ASP A 36 22.73 0.95 10.44
C ASP A 36 21.99 -0.37 10.69
N LEU A 37 22.73 -1.46 10.98
CA LEU A 37 22.13 -2.71 11.45
C LEU A 37 21.34 -2.52 12.75
N ILE A 38 21.78 -1.61 13.63
CA ILE A 38 21.19 -1.34 14.93
C ILE A 38 21.37 0.13 15.32
N TYR A 39 20.45 0.66 16.11
CA TYR A 39 20.56 1.94 16.80
C TYR A 39 20.39 1.72 18.31
N GLY A 40 21.35 2.20 19.09
CA GLY A 40 21.31 2.11 20.55
C GLY A 40 20.99 0.70 21.03
N ASN A 41 20.04 0.57 21.94
CA ASN A 41 19.70 -0.73 22.51
C ASN A 41 18.44 -1.32 21.85
N GLY A 42 18.64 -2.12 20.81
CA GLY A 42 17.61 -2.95 20.16
C GLY A 42 16.68 -2.23 19.19
N ARG A 43 17.07 -1.09 18.63
CA ARG A 43 16.25 -0.27 17.72
C ARG A 43 16.88 -0.15 16.33
N LEU A 44 16.16 0.46 15.40
CA LEU A 44 16.61 0.83 14.06
C LEU A 44 16.51 2.33 13.84
N TRP A 45 17.42 2.87 13.04
CA TRP A 45 17.41 4.30 12.69
C TRP A 45 16.27 4.65 11.72
N ASN A 46 16.00 3.78 10.76
CA ASN A 46 14.91 3.84 9.78
C ASN A 46 14.48 2.43 9.34
N TRP A 47 13.36 2.35 8.63
CA TRP A 47 12.77 1.14 8.06
C TRP A 47 12.90 1.09 6.54
N PHE A 48 12.81 2.23 5.86
CA PHE A 48 12.76 2.32 4.39
C PHE A 48 13.96 1.73 3.67
N ASP A 49 15.16 1.75 4.27
CA ASP A 49 16.35 1.14 3.66
C ASP A 49 16.34 -0.41 3.72
N ALA A 50 15.45 -0.98 4.53
CA ALA A 50 15.22 -2.42 4.62
C ALA A 50 14.03 -2.91 3.77
N ASP A 51 13.30 -2.01 3.10
CA ASP A 51 12.17 -2.37 2.24
C ASP A 51 12.63 -2.56 0.79
N TRP A 52 13.11 -3.78 0.48
CA TRP A 52 13.76 -4.07 -0.81
C TRP A 52 12.83 -4.56 -1.91
N ASP A 53 11.67 -5.02 -1.48
CA ASP A 53 10.73 -5.83 -2.25
C ASP A 53 9.29 -5.41 -1.97
N TYR A 54 9.11 -4.13 -1.61
CA TYR A 54 7.81 -3.48 -1.50
C TYR A 54 6.87 -4.22 -0.54
N GLY A 55 7.29 -4.34 0.71
CA GLY A 55 6.50 -4.94 1.78
C GLY A 55 6.55 -6.46 1.88
N LEU A 56 7.28 -7.15 0.98
CA LEU A 56 7.42 -8.62 1.01
C LEU A 56 8.43 -9.14 2.07
N GLN A 57 9.00 -8.23 2.86
CA GLN A 57 9.80 -8.49 4.05
C GLN A 57 11.21 -9.07 3.81
N GLY A 58 11.69 -9.13 2.56
CA GLY A 58 12.98 -9.76 2.26
C GLY A 58 14.17 -9.05 2.90
N GLY A 59 14.19 -7.72 2.89
CA GLY A 59 15.25 -6.94 3.54
C GLY A 59 15.17 -6.97 5.06
N GLN A 60 13.97 -6.98 5.62
CA GLN A 60 13.74 -7.05 7.05
C GLN A 60 14.08 -8.44 7.61
N GLN A 61 13.82 -9.52 6.87
CA GLN A 61 14.28 -10.86 7.24
C GLN A 61 15.80 -10.96 7.16
N ALA A 62 16.42 -10.39 6.12
CA ALA A 62 17.88 -10.32 6.03
C ALA A 62 18.50 -9.55 7.20
N LEU A 63 17.87 -8.46 7.63
CA LEU A 63 18.25 -7.68 8.81
C LEU A 63 18.20 -8.52 10.10
N LEU A 64 17.13 -9.30 10.29
CA LEU A 64 16.99 -10.24 11.41
C LEU A 64 18.10 -11.30 11.40
N ASP A 65 18.39 -11.90 10.25
CA ASP A 65 19.43 -12.91 10.11
C ASP A 65 20.83 -12.32 10.37
N SER A 66 21.07 -11.09 9.93
CA SER A 66 22.31 -10.34 10.19
C SER A 66 22.50 -10.02 11.67
N ALA A 67 21.45 -9.61 12.37
CA ALA A 67 21.48 -9.40 13.82
C ALA A 67 21.80 -10.72 14.56
N GLN A 68 21.17 -11.84 14.16
CA GLN A 68 21.44 -13.17 14.71
C GLN A 68 22.86 -13.67 14.42
N ARG A 69 23.46 -13.25 13.29
CA ARG A 69 24.85 -13.58 12.94
C ARG A 69 25.82 -12.84 13.85
N LEU A 70 25.67 -11.52 13.99
CA LEU A 70 26.54 -10.74 14.88
C LEU A 70 26.37 -11.09 16.35
N ALA A 71 25.17 -11.51 16.78
CA ALA A 71 24.93 -11.91 18.18
C ALA A 71 25.77 -13.14 18.61
N ARG A 72 26.32 -13.91 17.65
CA ARG A 72 27.20 -15.05 17.92
C ARG A 72 28.68 -14.66 18.02
N GLU A 73 29.02 -13.40 17.71
CA GLU A 73 30.37 -12.88 17.86
C GLU A 73 30.60 -12.41 19.29
N PRO A 74 31.73 -12.77 19.93
CA PRO A 74 32.14 -12.20 21.22
C PRO A 74 32.58 -10.74 21.05
N LEU A 75 31.62 -9.80 20.96
CA LEU A 75 31.90 -8.38 20.77
C LEU A 75 31.93 -7.64 22.11
N ASP A 76 32.96 -6.83 22.32
CA ASP A 76 33.06 -5.92 23.45
C ASP A 76 32.45 -4.55 23.15
N LEU A 77 32.41 -4.16 21.86
CA LEU A 77 31.84 -2.91 21.37
C LEU A 77 31.14 -3.12 20.04
N LEU A 78 29.99 -2.47 19.88
CA LEU A 78 29.25 -2.39 18.62
C LEU A 78 29.04 -0.91 18.28
N CYS A 79 29.59 -0.51 17.14
CA CYS A 79 29.68 0.87 16.67
C CYS A 79 28.73 1.04 15.47
N PRO A 80 27.50 1.52 15.69
CA PRO A 80 26.58 1.83 14.60
C PRO A 80 26.99 3.12 13.87
N ALA A 81 26.44 3.33 12.67
CA ALA A 81 26.62 4.60 11.95
C ALA A 81 25.85 5.75 12.64
N HIS A 82 24.67 5.44 13.20
CA HIS A 82 23.87 6.38 13.96
C HIS A 82 23.73 5.97 15.44
N GLY A 83 23.84 6.96 16.33
CA GLY A 83 23.68 6.77 17.77
C GLY A 83 24.98 6.48 18.51
N PRO A 84 24.91 6.15 19.81
CA PRO A 84 26.09 5.94 20.64
C PRO A 84 26.75 4.59 20.34
N VAL A 85 28.04 4.49 20.68
CA VAL A 85 28.72 3.20 20.80
C VAL A 85 28.02 2.33 21.85
N ILE A 86 27.79 1.07 21.52
CA ILE A 86 27.10 0.11 22.38
C ILE A 86 28.13 -0.74 23.13
N GLU A 87 28.17 -0.58 24.45
CA GLU A 87 29.11 -1.30 25.33
C GLU A 87 28.66 -2.70 25.75
N ASN A 88 27.38 -3.03 25.56
CA ASN A 88 26.86 -4.39 25.75
C ASN A 88 26.21 -4.89 24.45
N PRO A 89 27.02 -5.31 23.45
CA PRO A 89 26.51 -5.76 22.15
C PRO A 89 25.54 -6.93 22.25
N ALA A 90 25.83 -7.90 23.11
CA ALA A 90 25.00 -9.10 23.27
C ALA A 90 23.57 -8.75 23.69
N ALA A 91 23.40 -7.89 24.71
CA ALA A 91 22.08 -7.46 25.15
C ALA A 91 21.34 -6.65 24.08
N ALA A 92 22.04 -5.74 23.39
CA ALA A 92 21.43 -4.90 22.37
C ALA A 92 20.98 -5.70 21.14
N LEU A 93 21.79 -6.65 20.67
CA LEU A 93 21.45 -7.52 19.54
C LEU A 93 20.32 -8.49 19.88
N THR A 94 20.32 -9.08 21.09
CA THR A 94 19.18 -9.89 21.55
C THR A 94 17.89 -9.09 21.51
N ARG A 95 17.90 -7.85 22.01
CA ARG A 95 16.70 -7.01 21.99
C ARG A 95 16.28 -6.60 20.58
N LEU A 96 17.22 -6.34 19.69
CA LEU A 96 16.91 -6.09 18.27
C LEU A 96 16.21 -7.30 17.64
N ILE A 97 16.73 -8.50 17.87
CA ILE A 97 16.16 -9.76 17.37
C ILE A 97 14.74 -9.96 17.89
N GLU A 98 14.49 -9.69 19.16
CA GLU A 98 13.16 -9.76 19.78
C GLU A 98 12.19 -8.75 19.14
N ASN A 99 12.60 -7.49 19.00
CA ASN A 99 11.77 -6.44 18.41
C ASN A 99 11.47 -6.72 16.92
N LEU A 100 12.46 -7.17 16.14
CA LEU A 100 12.26 -7.57 14.74
C LEU A 100 11.29 -8.74 14.63
N ARG A 101 11.46 -9.79 15.42
CA ARG A 101 10.53 -10.94 15.42
C ARG A 101 9.11 -10.52 15.82
N ALA A 102 8.96 -9.60 16.76
CA ALA A 102 7.65 -9.10 17.15
C ALA A 102 6.93 -8.42 15.97
N VAL A 103 7.66 -7.64 15.17
CA VAL A 103 7.13 -6.97 13.97
C VAL A 103 6.84 -7.97 12.84
N LEU A 104 7.79 -8.86 12.53
CA LEU A 104 7.73 -9.75 11.36
C LEU A 104 6.81 -10.96 11.54
N ASN A 105 6.73 -11.51 12.75
CA ASN A 105 5.86 -12.66 13.04
C ASN A 105 4.44 -12.24 13.45
N GLY A 106 4.08 -10.96 13.25
CA GLY A 106 2.72 -10.49 13.46
C GLY A 106 1.72 -11.18 12.52
N PRO A 107 0.41 -11.15 12.82
CA PRO A 107 -0.60 -11.66 11.91
C PRO A 107 -0.64 -10.79 10.66
N SER A 108 0.02 -11.23 9.59
CA SER A 108 0.04 -10.56 8.29
C SER A 108 -1.27 -10.80 7.56
N ALA A 109 -1.82 -9.75 6.95
CA ALA A 109 -2.76 -9.92 5.87
C ALA A 109 -2.02 -10.65 4.75
N ALA A 110 -2.60 -11.70 4.20
CA ALA A 110 -1.98 -12.39 3.07
C ALA A 110 -2.15 -11.52 1.81
N CYS A 111 -1.06 -11.29 1.08
CA CYS A 111 -1.12 -10.71 -0.26
C CYS A 111 -1.87 -11.64 -1.23
N ASP A 112 -1.80 -12.96 -0.99
CA ASP A 112 -2.33 -14.02 -1.87
C ASP A 112 -3.62 -14.69 -1.35
N THR A 113 -4.31 -14.12 -0.36
CA THR A 113 -5.60 -14.73 0.02
C THR A 113 -6.60 -14.55 -1.11
N ALA A 114 -6.89 -15.66 -1.79
CA ALA A 114 -8.07 -15.85 -2.59
C ALA A 114 -9.25 -15.14 -1.90
N PRO A 115 -10.04 -14.34 -2.64
CA PRO A 115 -10.99 -13.41 -2.08
C PRO A 115 -11.85 -14.08 -0.99
N LEU A 116 -11.65 -13.67 0.25
CA LEU A 116 -12.59 -14.01 1.31
C LEU A 116 -13.90 -13.27 0.98
N LEU A 117 -14.89 -14.09 0.61
CA LEU A 117 -16.33 -13.87 0.82
C LEU A 117 -17.07 -12.98 -0.19
N VAL A 118 -17.21 -13.44 -1.44
CA VAL A 118 -18.54 -13.67 -2.05
C VAL A 118 -18.39 -14.82 -3.06
N ALA A 119 -19.19 -15.89 -2.94
CA ALA A 119 -19.39 -16.81 -4.05
C ALA A 119 -20.23 -16.08 -5.11
N THR A 120 -19.59 -15.32 -6.00
CA THR A 120 -20.28 -14.67 -7.11
C THR A 120 -20.59 -15.73 -8.17
N PRO A 121 -21.85 -15.83 -8.66
CA PRO A 121 -22.16 -16.62 -9.83
C PRO A 121 -21.26 -16.19 -10.99
N ALA A 122 -20.71 -17.16 -11.72
CA ALA A 122 -19.92 -16.87 -12.90
C ALA A 122 -20.83 -16.30 -14.00
N ASP A 123 -20.73 -15.00 -14.30
CA ASP A 123 -21.06 -14.49 -15.63
C ASP A 123 -19.81 -14.55 -16.54
N PRO A 124 -19.78 -15.34 -17.62
CA PRO A 124 -18.55 -15.65 -18.35
C PRO A 124 -18.03 -14.58 -19.33
N ALA A 125 -18.63 -13.40 -19.48
CA ALA A 125 -18.32 -12.58 -20.66
C ALA A 125 -17.29 -11.45 -20.50
N THR A 126 -17.07 -10.88 -19.30
CA THR A 126 -16.39 -9.55 -19.20
C THR A 126 -15.47 -9.34 -18.00
N GLY A 127 -15.32 -10.32 -17.10
CA GLY A 127 -14.52 -10.17 -15.87
C GLY A 127 -15.20 -9.39 -14.73
N PHE A 128 -16.18 -8.55 -15.05
CA PHE A 128 -17.01 -7.86 -14.05
C PHE A 128 -18.00 -8.81 -13.38
N ARG A 129 -18.00 -8.84 -12.04
CA ARG A 129 -18.92 -9.61 -11.21
C ARG A 129 -19.94 -8.69 -10.55
N PRO A 130 -21.24 -9.04 -10.55
CA PRO A 130 -22.24 -8.27 -9.84
C PRO A 130 -22.05 -8.39 -8.32
N LEU A 131 -22.02 -7.25 -7.64
CA LEU A 131 -22.05 -7.13 -6.19
C LEU A 131 -23.46 -6.77 -5.70
N LEU A 132 -24.13 -5.88 -6.43
CA LEU A 132 -25.52 -5.45 -6.24
C LEU A 132 -26.16 -5.26 -7.63
N PRO A 133 -27.50 -5.12 -7.76
CA PRO A 133 -28.16 -4.86 -9.04
C PRO A 133 -27.51 -3.75 -9.88
N HIS A 134 -26.99 -2.70 -9.25
CA HIS A 134 -26.35 -1.57 -9.94
C HIS A 134 -24.83 -1.47 -9.75
N LEU A 135 -24.19 -2.46 -9.11
CA LEU A 135 -22.78 -2.40 -8.74
C LEU A 135 -22.03 -3.66 -9.17
N TYR A 136 -20.90 -3.45 -9.85
CA TYR A 136 -20.06 -4.53 -10.39
C TYR A 136 -18.59 -4.27 -10.06
N GLN A 137 -17.81 -5.34 -9.91
CA GLN A 137 -16.36 -5.26 -9.68
C GLN A 137 -15.63 -6.17 -10.65
N TYR A 138 -14.57 -5.68 -11.29
CA TYR A 138 -13.66 -6.49 -12.09
C TYR A 138 -12.78 -7.32 -11.14
N LEU A 139 -12.74 -8.63 -11.32
CA LEU A 139 -11.96 -9.55 -10.48
C LEU A 139 -10.81 -10.31 -11.18
N PRO A 140 -10.77 -10.48 -12.52
CA PRO A 140 -9.62 -11.12 -13.15
C PRO A 140 -8.31 -10.39 -12.81
N ASP A 141 -7.23 -11.17 -12.73
CA ASP A 141 -5.85 -10.66 -12.64
C ASP A 141 -5.60 -9.64 -11.51
N TRP A 142 -6.41 -9.67 -10.44
CA TRP A 142 -6.36 -8.70 -9.33
C TRP A 142 -6.62 -7.25 -9.77
N GLY A 143 -7.43 -7.06 -10.81
CA GLY A 143 -7.75 -5.73 -11.34
C GLY A 143 -8.52 -4.85 -10.34
N ASN A 144 -8.18 -3.58 -10.36
CA ASN A 144 -8.70 -2.51 -9.52
C ASN A 144 -9.73 -1.67 -10.28
N CYS A 145 -10.92 -2.23 -10.52
CA CYS A 145 -11.96 -1.49 -11.23
C CYS A 145 -13.35 -1.88 -10.75
N ALA A 146 -14.18 -0.89 -10.45
CA ALA A 146 -15.59 -1.10 -10.12
C ALA A 146 -16.48 -0.20 -10.97
N LEU A 147 -17.63 -0.74 -11.40
CA LEU A 147 -18.64 -0.03 -12.17
C LEU A 147 -19.89 0.19 -11.32
N LEU A 148 -20.30 1.45 -11.22
CA LEU A 148 -21.65 1.84 -10.79
C LEU A 148 -22.49 2.16 -12.03
N ARG A 149 -23.65 1.50 -12.17
CA ARG A 149 -24.56 1.66 -13.31
C ARG A 149 -25.80 2.42 -12.87
N SER A 150 -26.15 3.48 -13.58
CA SER A 150 -27.41 4.22 -13.40
C SER A 150 -28.58 3.53 -14.11
N ASP A 151 -29.79 3.75 -13.60
CA ASP A 151 -31.06 3.41 -14.26
C ASP A 151 -31.17 3.99 -15.67
N SER A 152 -30.50 5.13 -15.93
CA SER A 152 -30.50 5.75 -17.26
C SER A 152 -29.58 5.06 -18.28
N GLY A 153 -28.87 3.99 -17.91
CA GLY A 153 -27.89 3.32 -18.77
C GLY A 153 -26.50 3.98 -18.79
N ALA A 154 -26.26 5.00 -17.96
CA ALA A 154 -24.92 5.60 -17.80
C ALA A 154 -24.06 4.80 -16.81
N GLY A 155 -22.75 4.76 -17.04
CA GLY A 155 -21.76 4.15 -16.15
C GLY A 155 -20.84 5.17 -15.47
N LEU A 156 -20.39 4.85 -14.27
CA LEU A 156 -19.30 5.50 -13.55
C LEU A 156 -18.30 4.43 -13.11
N LEU A 157 -17.01 4.68 -13.35
CA LEU A 157 -15.94 3.82 -12.85
C LEU A 157 -15.32 4.40 -11.58
N VAL A 158 -15.02 3.54 -10.62
CA VAL A 158 -14.09 3.83 -9.54
C VAL A 158 -12.83 3.02 -9.83
N ASP A 159 -11.72 3.76 -10.01
CA ASP A 159 -10.49 3.27 -10.66
C ASP A 159 -10.71 2.72 -12.08
N ASP A 160 -9.63 2.54 -12.83
CA ASP A 160 -9.65 1.87 -14.16
C ASP A 160 -8.40 1.01 -14.35
N GLY A 161 -8.07 0.25 -13.31
CA GLY A 161 -7.01 -0.73 -13.28
C GLY A 161 -7.50 -2.10 -13.70
N LEU A 162 -7.01 -2.66 -14.80
CA LEU A 162 -7.32 -4.05 -15.15
C LEU A 162 -6.20 -5.01 -14.74
N CYS A 163 -5.04 -4.49 -14.33
CA CYS A 163 -3.85 -5.26 -13.97
C CYS A 163 -3.43 -6.21 -15.11
N PHE A 164 -3.66 -5.78 -16.35
CA PHE A 164 -3.28 -6.55 -17.54
C PHE A 164 -1.85 -6.16 -17.94
N TRP A 165 -0.88 -6.85 -17.34
CA TRP A 165 0.57 -6.60 -17.41
C TRP A 165 1.22 -6.90 -18.78
N LYS A 166 0.61 -6.42 -19.86
CA LYS A 166 1.16 -6.41 -21.22
C LYS A 166 1.60 -4.99 -21.61
N PRO A 167 2.57 -4.84 -22.52
CA PRO A 167 2.92 -3.55 -23.07
C PRO A 167 1.82 -3.02 -24.00
N LEU A 168 1.89 -1.74 -24.36
CA LEU A 168 1.11 -1.19 -25.46
C LEU A 168 1.57 -1.77 -26.81
N PRO A 169 0.66 -1.95 -27.80
CA PRO A 169 -0.76 -1.59 -27.78
C PRO A 169 -1.69 -2.68 -27.22
N GLU A 170 -1.16 -3.84 -26.81
CA GLU A 170 -1.97 -4.99 -26.36
C GLU A 170 -2.85 -4.66 -25.16
N ARG A 171 -2.32 -3.91 -24.18
CA ARG A 171 -3.08 -3.45 -23.01
C ARG A 171 -4.29 -2.60 -23.40
N ALA A 172 -4.08 -1.57 -24.22
CA ALA A 172 -5.17 -0.70 -24.67
C ALA A 172 -6.22 -1.47 -25.49
N ALA A 173 -5.79 -2.42 -26.33
CA ALA A 173 -6.72 -3.27 -27.07
C ALA A 173 -7.54 -4.17 -26.14
N HIS A 174 -6.93 -4.72 -25.09
CA HIS A 174 -7.62 -5.49 -24.06
C HIS A 174 -8.65 -4.65 -23.31
N HIS A 175 -8.25 -3.46 -22.83
CA HIS A 175 -9.16 -2.53 -22.15
C HIS A 175 -10.36 -2.15 -23.00
N ARG A 176 -10.17 -1.74 -24.26
CA ARG A 176 -11.28 -1.46 -25.20
C ARG A 176 -12.21 -2.64 -25.37
N ALA A 177 -11.67 -3.86 -25.45
CA ALA A 177 -12.47 -5.07 -25.58
C ALA A 177 -13.32 -5.34 -24.33
N VAL A 178 -12.74 -5.15 -23.14
CA VAL A 178 -13.43 -5.27 -21.85
C VAL A 178 -14.54 -4.23 -21.73
N ILE A 179 -14.26 -2.95 -21.98
CA ILE A 179 -15.26 -1.87 -21.94
C ILE A 179 -16.37 -2.12 -22.97
N ALA A 180 -16.03 -2.47 -24.21
CA ALA A 180 -17.04 -2.74 -25.23
C ALA A 180 -17.93 -3.94 -24.85
N ALA A 181 -17.36 -4.98 -24.24
CA ALA A 181 -18.12 -6.13 -23.78
C ALA A 181 -19.00 -5.77 -22.57
N LEU A 182 -18.49 -5.00 -21.61
CA LEU A 182 -19.24 -4.50 -20.46
C LEU A 182 -20.46 -3.68 -20.89
N LYS A 183 -20.27 -2.75 -21.85
CA LYS A 183 -21.35 -1.94 -22.40
C LYS A 183 -22.45 -2.79 -23.05
N ARG A 184 -22.07 -3.81 -23.82
CA ARG A 184 -23.04 -4.75 -24.42
C ARG A 184 -23.80 -5.55 -23.35
N SER A 185 -23.08 -6.12 -22.38
CA SER A 185 -23.69 -7.00 -21.37
C SER A 185 -24.64 -6.26 -20.43
N LEU A 186 -24.34 -5.00 -20.10
CA LEU A 186 -25.10 -4.21 -19.14
C LEU A 186 -25.97 -3.13 -19.80
N SER A 187 -26.05 -3.12 -21.14
CA SER A 187 -26.73 -2.10 -21.93
C SER A 187 -26.34 -0.68 -21.48
N LEU A 188 -25.04 -0.42 -21.37
CA LEU A 188 -24.53 0.89 -21.02
C LEU A 188 -24.39 1.75 -22.29
N ASP A 189 -24.91 2.97 -22.24
CA ASP A 189 -24.78 3.93 -23.31
C ASP A 189 -23.35 4.49 -23.38
N ARG A 190 -22.84 4.92 -22.22
CA ARG A 190 -21.51 5.50 -22.05
C ARG A 190 -21.02 5.44 -20.61
N ILE A 191 -19.71 5.50 -20.43
CA ILE A 191 -19.08 5.74 -19.13
C ILE A 191 -18.80 7.24 -19.02
N GLU A 192 -19.49 7.91 -18.09
CA GLU A 192 -19.50 9.38 -18.01
C GLU A 192 -18.41 9.95 -17.11
N MET A 193 -18.00 9.16 -16.12
CA MET A 193 -17.15 9.61 -15.03
C MET A 193 -16.24 8.49 -14.57
N VAL A 194 -15.01 8.85 -14.22
CA VAL A 194 -14.09 7.99 -13.48
C VAL A 194 -13.58 8.72 -12.25
N ILE A 195 -13.56 8.02 -11.11
CA ILE A 195 -13.05 8.54 -9.84
C ILE A 195 -11.91 7.63 -9.38
N PRO A 196 -10.64 8.06 -9.51
CA PRO A 196 -9.53 7.31 -8.95
C PRO A 196 -9.52 7.38 -7.42
N THR A 197 -9.21 6.25 -6.79
CA THR A 197 -9.02 6.13 -5.34
C THR A 197 -7.67 6.70 -4.93
N HIS A 198 -6.59 6.34 -5.62
CA HIS A 198 -5.25 6.83 -5.30
C HIS A 198 -4.30 6.79 -6.50
N TYR A 199 -3.05 7.20 -6.29
CA TYR A 199 -2.13 7.50 -7.39
C TYR A 199 -1.37 6.30 -7.97
N HIS A 200 -1.50 5.10 -7.40
CA HIS A 200 -0.75 3.95 -7.91
C HIS A 200 -1.20 3.60 -9.33
N GLY A 201 -0.23 3.33 -10.20
CA GLY A 201 -0.47 3.21 -11.63
C GLY A 201 -1.40 2.06 -12.00
N ASP A 202 -1.44 0.97 -11.25
CA ASP A 202 -2.38 -0.14 -11.44
C ASP A 202 -3.83 0.18 -11.08
N HIS A 203 -4.13 1.34 -10.49
CA HIS A 203 -5.49 1.86 -10.33
C HIS A 203 -5.88 2.83 -11.45
N LEU A 204 -4.89 3.34 -12.17
CA LEU A 204 -5.02 4.47 -13.09
C LEU A 204 -4.72 4.12 -14.54
N GLU A 205 -4.10 2.96 -14.78
CA GLU A 205 -3.36 2.67 -16.01
C GLU A 205 -4.18 2.81 -17.30
N ASN A 206 -5.49 2.58 -17.24
CA ASN A 206 -6.36 2.70 -18.40
C ASN A 206 -7.22 3.98 -18.43
N ILE A 207 -7.14 4.86 -17.41
CA ILE A 207 -7.89 6.13 -17.40
C ILE A 207 -7.61 6.97 -18.67
N PRO A 208 -6.35 7.14 -19.15
CA PRO A 208 -6.11 7.87 -20.40
C PRO A 208 -6.84 7.28 -21.61
N GLU A 209 -6.88 5.94 -21.69
CA GLU A 209 -7.57 5.22 -22.77
C GLU A 209 -9.09 5.37 -22.64
N LEU A 210 -9.64 5.29 -21.43
CA LEU A 210 -11.06 5.51 -21.15
C LEU A 210 -11.51 6.93 -21.53
N VAL A 211 -10.73 7.95 -21.19
CA VAL A 211 -11.01 9.34 -21.57
C VAL A 211 -11.03 9.49 -23.09
N ALA A 212 -10.08 8.87 -23.79
CA ALA A 212 -10.04 8.90 -25.26
C ALA A 212 -11.23 8.15 -25.89
N LEU A 213 -11.66 7.05 -25.29
CA LEU A 213 -12.73 6.17 -25.80
C LEU A 213 -14.14 6.72 -25.53
N GLU A 214 -14.40 7.16 -24.30
CA GLU A 214 -15.74 7.49 -23.80
C GLU A 214 -15.93 8.99 -23.51
N GLY A 215 -14.84 9.77 -23.46
CA GLY A 215 -14.91 11.18 -23.03
C GLY A 215 -15.29 11.32 -21.55
N ALA A 216 -14.95 10.33 -20.72
CA ALA A 216 -15.28 10.32 -19.30
C ALA A 216 -14.64 11.50 -18.55
N GLU A 217 -15.40 12.14 -17.66
CA GLU A 217 -14.90 13.18 -16.77
C GLU A 217 -14.05 12.55 -15.67
N VAL A 218 -12.82 13.02 -15.49
CA VAL A 218 -11.96 12.60 -14.37
C VAL A 218 -12.25 13.49 -13.16
N VAL A 219 -12.89 12.93 -12.13
CA VAL A 219 -13.18 13.61 -10.87
C VAL A 219 -12.29 13.04 -9.77
N CYS A 220 -11.49 13.86 -9.09
CA CYS A 220 -10.46 13.37 -8.18
C CYS A 220 -10.37 14.21 -6.90
N LEU A 221 -10.07 13.54 -5.78
CA LEU A 221 -9.76 14.23 -4.52
C LEU A 221 -8.50 15.09 -4.69
N ASP A 222 -8.50 16.33 -4.19
CA ASP A 222 -7.45 17.32 -4.42
C ASP A 222 -6.02 16.76 -4.19
N ILE A 223 -5.81 16.05 -3.08
CA ILE A 223 -4.48 15.52 -2.72
C ILE A 223 -4.03 14.39 -3.66
N VAL A 224 -4.97 13.62 -4.23
CA VAL A 224 -4.66 12.58 -5.21
C VAL A 224 -4.38 13.23 -6.56
N ALA A 225 -5.17 14.25 -6.92
CA ALA A 225 -5.00 15.04 -8.13
C ALA A 225 -3.61 15.69 -8.20
N ASP A 226 -3.08 16.17 -7.07
CA ASP A 226 -1.74 16.72 -7.00
C ASP A 226 -0.67 15.73 -7.46
N VAL A 227 -0.76 14.46 -7.05
CA VAL A 227 0.21 13.42 -7.43
C VAL A 227 0.03 13.00 -8.89
N ILE A 228 -1.20 12.75 -9.35
CA ILE A 228 -1.42 12.19 -10.70
C ILE A 228 -1.24 13.23 -11.83
N GLU A 229 -1.36 14.53 -11.52
CA GLU A 229 -1.09 15.61 -12.50
C GLU A 229 0.38 16.03 -12.50
N GLN A 230 1.12 15.83 -11.40
CA GLN A 230 2.51 16.30 -11.22
C GLN A 230 3.36 15.30 -10.39
N PRO A 231 3.52 14.05 -10.85
CA PRO A 231 4.18 13.00 -10.07
C PRO A 231 5.66 13.32 -9.78
N ASP A 232 6.34 14.03 -10.69
CA ASP A 232 7.74 14.46 -10.55
C ASP A 232 8.01 15.38 -9.36
N ARG A 233 6.97 15.98 -8.77
CA ARG A 233 7.07 16.79 -7.53
C ARG A 233 7.11 15.94 -6.27
N PHE A 234 6.86 14.64 -6.40
CA PHE A 234 6.79 13.70 -5.30
C PHE A 234 7.91 12.65 -5.44
N ASN A 235 8.31 12.07 -4.31
CA ASN A 235 9.22 10.94 -4.31
C ASN A 235 8.46 9.71 -3.80
N LEU A 236 7.48 9.31 -4.59
CA LEU A 236 6.54 8.24 -4.26
C LEU A 236 6.81 6.99 -5.12
N ALA A 237 6.50 5.82 -4.58
CA ALA A 237 6.59 4.56 -5.31
C ALA A 237 5.31 4.29 -6.13
N CYS A 238 5.44 3.47 -7.18
CA CYS A 238 4.33 2.96 -7.98
C CYS A 238 3.49 4.02 -8.71
N GLU A 239 4.08 5.16 -9.07
CA GLU A 239 3.40 6.17 -9.88
C GLU A 239 3.14 5.67 -11.32
N LEU A 240 2.13 6.25 -11.98
CA LEU A 240 1.71 5.89 -13.35
C LEU A 240 2.87 5.69 -14.37
N PRO A 241 3.94 6.53 -14.40
CA PRO A 241 5.04 6.35 -15.36
C PRO A 241 5.71 4.97 -15.29
N TRP A 242 5.69 4.30 -14.13
CA TRP A 242 6.33 2.98 -13.93
C TRP A 242 5.61 1.88 -14.72
N TYR A 243 4.36 2.12 -15.13
CA TYR A 243 3.47 1.12 -15.71
C TYR A 243 3.50 1.11 -17.24
N GLY A 244 4.23 2.04 -17.88
CA GLY A 244 4.43 2.05 -19.33
C GLY A 244 3.14 2.29 -20.13
N THR A 245 2.25 3.13 -19.62
CA THR A 245 0.95 3.49 -20.22
C THR A 245 1.05 4.53 -21.34
N ASN A 246 2.26 4.99 -21.68
CA ASN A 246 2.52 6.12 -22.59
C ASN A 246 1.82 7.43 -22.14
N ALA A 247 1.49 7.52 -20.86
CA ALA A 247 1.01 8.70 -20.17
C ALA A 247 1.74 8.80 -18.83
N ASP A 248 2.47 9.89 -18.61
CA ASP A 248 3.15 10.12 -17.34
C ASP A 248 2.25 10.83 -16.33
N THR A 249 1.14 11.41 -16.78
CA THR A 249 0.18 12.18 -15.97
C THR A 249 -1.26 11.94 -16.45
N ILE A 250 -2.22 12.21 -15.57
CA ILE A 250 -3.66 12.22 -15.90
C ILE A 250 -4.22 13.60 -15.59
N LYS A 251 -4.74 14.29 -16.60
CA LYS A 251 -5.47 15.53 -16.42
C LYS A 251 -6.74 15.28 -15.61
N VAL A 252 -6.93 16.03 -14.52
CA VAL A 252 -8.15 15.99 -13.72
C VAL A 252 -9.09 17.10 -14.19
N ASP A 253 -10.30 16.73 -14.60
CA ASP A 253 -11.30 17.71 -15.04
C ASP A 253 -11.96 18.42 -13.85
N ARG A 254 -12.15 17.69 -12.74
CA ARG A 254 -12.74 18.23 -11.52
C ARG A 254 -12.00 17.75 -10.27
N ARG A 255 -11.28 18.68 -9.65
CA ARG A 255 -10.68 18.48 -8.34
C ARG A 255 -11.71 18.78 -7.24
N VAL A 256 -11.78 17.95 -6.20
CA VAL A 256 -12.70 18.15 -5.07
C VAL A 256 -12.00 18.04 -3.71
N PRO A 257 -12.34 18.88 -2.72
CA PRO A 257 -11.82 18.74 -1.37
C PRO A 257 -12.45 17.54 -0.64
N SER A 258 -11.76 17.05 0.39
CA SER A 258 -12.25 15.94 1.23
C SER A 258 -13.59 16.25 1.88
N GLY A 259 -14.53 15.30 1.80
CA GLY A 259 -15.90 15.43 2.29
C GLY A 259 -16.87 16.04 1.28
N THR A 260 -16.41 16.35 0.06
CA THR A 260 -17.28 16.86 -1.00
C THR A 260 -18.35 15.84 -1.34
N ARG A 261 -19.59 16.32 -1.40
CA ARG A 261 -20.72 15.57 -1.94
C ARG A 261 -21.06 16.08 -3.33
N LEU A 262 -21.08 15.18 -4.30
CA LEU A 262 -21.51 15.51 -5.66
C LEU A 262 -22.57 14.52 -6.11
N ARG A 263 -23.51 15.03 -6.89
CA ARG A 263 -24.57 14.21 -7.46
C ARG A 263 -24.16 13.71 -8.84
N TRP A 264 -24.14 12.40 -9.00
CA TRP A 264 -24.05 11.76 -10.32
C TRP A 264 -25.33 10.94 -10.52
N ARG A 265 -26.18 11.41 -11.43
CA ARG A 265 -27.50 10.82 -11.70
C ARG A 265 -28.35 10.70 -10.41
N GLU A 266 -28.81 9.51 -10.06
CA GLU A 266 -29.55 9.19 -8.84
C GLU A 266 -28.68 9.05 -7.59
N TYR A 267 -27.36 8.99 -7.73
CA TYR A 267 -26.42 8.77 -6.63
C TYR A 267 -25.88 10.10 -6.05
N GLU A 268 -25.83 10.18 -4.73
CA GLU A 268 -25.04 11.18 -3.99
C GLU A 268 -23.73 10.52 -3.56
N LEU A 269 -22.61 10.95 -4.16
CA LEU A 269 -21.28 10.45 -3.88
C LEU A 269 -20.58 11.39 -2.90
N GLU A 270 -20.07 10.87 -1.79
CA GLU A 270 -19.13 11.57 -0.92
C GLU A 270 -17.71 11.10 -1.19
N ILE A 271 -16.82 12.01 -1.59
CA ILE A 271 -15.39 11.74 -1.80
C ILE A 271 -14.62 12.34 -0.63
N PHE A 272 -13.84 11.53 0.09
CA PHE A 272 -13.16 11.96 1.32
C PHE A 272 -11.78 11.32 1.45
N HIS A 273 -10.90 11.94 2.23
CA HIS A 273 -9.57 11.42 2.50
C HIS A 273 -9.62 10.15 3.35
N LEU A 274 -9.05 9.08 2.82
CA LEU A 274 -8.95 7.77 3.44
C LEU A 274 -7.54 7.21 3.25
N GLY A 275 -6.52 7.91 3.77
CA GLY A 275 -5.14 7.42 3.78
C GLY A 275 -5.01 6.02 4.39
N GLY A 276 -4.22 5.16 3.77
CA GLY A 276 -4.13 3.73 4.07
C GLY A 276 -2.81 3.16 3.58
N GLN A 277 -2.80 2.48 2.43
CA GLN A 277 -1.55 2.08 1.78
C GLN A 277 -0.72 3.28 1.33
N THR A 278 -1.37 4.39 1.01
CA THR A 278 -0.72 5.69 0.76
C THR A 278 -1.48 6.79 1.51
N TYR A 279 -0.82 7.91 1.80
CA TYR A 279 -1.52 9.10 2.33
C TYR A 279 -2.45 9.74 1.29
N TYR A 280 -2.06 9.67 0.02
CA TYR A 280 -2.78 10.27 -1.10
C TYR A 280 -3.86 9.30 -1.60
N HIS A 281 -4.90 9.13 -0.78
CA HIS A 281 -5.93 8.12 -1.00
C HIS A 281 -7.34 8.64 -0.66
N ALA A 282 -8.30 8.30 -1.51
CA ALA A 282 -9.70 8.67 -1.42
C ALA A 282 -10.58 7.46 -1.12
N GLY A 283 -11.47 7.64 -0.14
CA GLY A 283 -12.67 6.84 0.01
C GLY A 283 -13.81 7.48 -0.77
N ILE A 284 -14.61 6.66 -1.46
CA ILE A 284 -15.81 7.09 -2.16
C ILE A 284 -17.00 6.39 -1.52
N ALA A 285 -17.90 7.13 -0.88
CA ALA A 285 -19.10 6.59 -0.22
C ALA A 285 -20.37 6.96 -0.98
N THR A 286 -21.29 6.02 -1.09
CA THR A 286 -22.62 6.22 -1.68
C THR A 286 -23.61 5.19 -1.15
N VAL A 287 -24.89 5.37 -1.47
CA VAL A 287 -25.92 4.35 -1.23
C VAL A 287 -26.30 3.72 -2.57
N VAL A 288 -26.11 2.40 -2.68
CA VAL A 288 -26.47 1.62 -3.85
C VAL A 288 -27.45 0.54 -3.43
N ASP A 289 -28.61 0.46 -4.08
CA ASP A 289 -29.63 -0.56 -3.80
C ASP A 289 -29.99 -0.66 -2.30
N GLY A 290 -30.02 0.50 -1.61
CA GLY A 290 -30.33 0.61 -0.18
C GLY A 290 -29.17 0.28 0.76
N GLN A 291 -27.98 -0.07 0.26
CA GLN A 291 -26.79 -0.40 1.05
C GLN A 291 -25.78 0.74 1.05
N ARG A 292 -25.18 1.04 2.21
CA ARG A 292 -24.04 1.98 2.32
C ARG A 292 -22.79 1.31 1.77
N VAL A 293 -22.38 1.72 0.58
CA VAL A 293 -21.20 1.21 -0.13
C VAL A 293 -20.06 2.20 0.05
N ILE A 294 -18.86 1.70 0.35
CA ILE A 294 -17.64 2.49 0.31
C ILE A 294 -16.61 1.79 -0.57
N PHE A 295 -16.15 2.48 -1.60
CA PHE A 295 -14.97 2.09 -2.36
C PHE A 295 -13.73 2.56 -1.60
N VAL A 296 -12.84 1.62 -1.30
CA VAL A 296 -11.70 1.87 -0.39
C VAL A 296 -10.34 1.71 -1.06
N GLY A 297 -10.28 1.36 -2.35
CA GLY A 297 -9.04 1.01 -3.03
C GLY A 297 -8.20 0.05 -2.17
N ASP A 298 -6.94 0.42 -1.95
CA ASP A 298 -5.99 -0.33 -1.13
C ASP A 298 -5.91 0.10 0.35
N SER A 299 -6.79 0.97 0.83
CA SER A 299 -6.72 1.43 2.22
C SER A 299 -7.07 0.37 3.25
N VAL A 300 -7.86 -0.64 2.87
CA VAL A 300 -8.13 -1.84 3.67
C VAL A 300 -8.41 -3.00 2.71
N ASN A 301 -7.85 -4.19 2.99
CA ASN A 301 -8.21 -5.41 2.28
C ASN A 301 -9.18 -6.31 3.06
N ALA A 302 -9.71 -7.33 2.38
CA ALA A 302 -10.64 -8.32 2.97
C ALA A 302 -9.97 -9.36 3.90
N SER A 303 -8.64 -9.37 3.97
CA SER A 303 -7.88 -10.43 4.64
C SER A 303 -7.73 -10.13 6.14
N PRO A 304 -7.87 -11.14 7.03
CA PRO A 304 -7.51 -10.97 8.43
C PRO A 304 -6.00 -10.76 8.56
N GLY A 305 -5.60 -9.71 9.27
CA GLY A 305 -4.20 -9.37 9.50
C GLY A 305 -3.86 -7.91 9.20
N VAL A 306 -2.60 -7.56 9.42
CA VAL A 306 -2.03 -6.25 9.09
C VAL A 306 -1.38 -6.29 7.72
N GLU A 307 -1.68 -5.29 6.91
CA GLU A 307 -1.02 -5.07 5.63
C GLU A 307 0.46 -4.71 5.85
N PRO A 308 1.35 -5.10 4.92
CA PRO A 308 2.74 -4.68 5.00
C PRO A 308 2.85 -3.17 4.79
N VAL A 309 3.69 -2.50 5.59
CA VAL A 309 3.95 -1.07 5.42
C VAL A 309 4.87 -0.87 4.23
N LEU A 310 4.35 -0.21 3.19
CA LEU A 310 5.05 0.05 1.93
C LEU A 310 5.73 1.40 2.02
N THR A 311 7.05 1.45 2.03
CA THR A 311 7.77 2.73 2.15
C THR A 311 7.66 3.56 0.86
N TYR A 312 7.98 4.85 0.95
CA TYR A 312 7.82 5.83 -0.15
C TYR A 312 6.34 6.05 -0.54
N ASN A 313 5.44 6.03 0.45
CA ASN A 313 4.00 6.24 0.29
C ASN A 313 3.40 7.23 1.33
N ASP A 314 4.23 7.80 2.22
CA ASP A 314 3.82 8.68 3.34
C ASP A 314 2.74 8.06 4.26
N ASN A 315 2.78 6.74 4.42
CA ASN A 315 1.70 5.93 4.96
C ASN A 315 1.94 5.51 6.42
N GLU A 316 2.53 6.39 7.25
CA GLU A 316 2.76 6.10 8.67
C GLU A 316 1.50 5.51 9.31
N PRO A 317 1.55 4.27 9.85
CA PRO A 317 0.34 3.49 10.02
C PRO A 317 -0.68 4.07 11.00
N ALA A 318 -0.25 4.83 12.02
CA ALA A 318 -1.13 5.31 13.08
C ALA A 318 -2.01 6.49 12.64
N THR A 319 -1.44 7.47 11.94
CA THR A 319 -2.08 8.76 11.68
C THR A 319 -2.39 9.02 10.21
N ARG A 320 -1.77 8.26 9.31
CA ARG A 320 -1.88 8.44 7.86
C ARG A 320 -2.25 7.17 7.12
N GLY A 321 -1.83 6.01 7.63
CA GLY A 321 -2.03 4.73 6.99
C GLY A 321 -3.19 3.91 7.57
N TRP A 322 -3.01 2.59 7.61
CA TRP A 322 -4.10 1.64 7.85
C TRP A 322 -4.87 1.79 9.18
N LEU A 323 -4.24 2.17 10.30
CA LEU A 323 -5.00 2.37 11.54
C LEU A 323 -5.98 3.53 11.38
N TYR A 324 -5.51 4.63 10.76
CA TYR A 324 -6.35 5.77 10.42
C TYR A 324 -7.50 5.34 9.49
N ALA A 325 -7.21 4.61 8.39
CA ALA A 325 -8.26 4.10 7.49
C ALA A 325 -9.32 3.27 8.22
N VAL A 326 -8.89 2.29 9.01
CA VAL A 326 -9.78 1.37 9.72
C VAL A 326 -10.67 2.11 10.70
N GLU A 327 -10.13 3.03 11.51
CA GLU A 327 -10.92 3.82 12.44
C GLU A 327 -11.97 4.68 11.72
N ARG A 328 -11.61 5.23 10.55
CA ARG A 328 -12.52 6.01 9.72
C ARG A 328 -13.65 5.18 9.12
N LEU A 329 -13.36 3.95 8.70
CA LEU A 329 -14.37 3.04 8.17
C LEU A 329 -15.33 2.53 9.26
N ILE A 330 -14.84 2.25 10.47
CA ILE A 330 -15.68 1.87 11.62
C ILE A 330 -16.73 2.96 11.91
N GLU A 331 -16.31 4.23 11.92
CA GLU A 331 -17.22 5.35 12.18
C GLU A 331 -18.28 5.52 11.09
N ARG A 332 -17.95 5.19 9.84
CA ARG A 332 -18.88 5.29 8.70
C ARG A 332 -19.90 4.15 8.62
N ARG A 333 -19.69 3.03 9.32
CA ARG A 333 -20.60 1.87 9.37
C ARG A 333 -21.08 1.40 7.98
N PRO A 334 -20.16 1.08 7.05
CA PRO A 334 -20.53 0.56 5.74
C PRO A 334 -21.25 -0.78 5.83
N ASP A 335 -22.16 -1.01 4.90
CA ASP A 335 -22.79 -2.32 4.70
C ASP A 335 -21.96 -3.17 3.71
N LEU A 336 -21.23 -2.51 2.80
CA LEU A 336 -20.36 -3.12 1.79
C LEU A 336 -19.09 -2.28 1.60
N LEU A 337 -17.91 -2.91 1.67
CA LEU A 337 -16.66 -2.33 1.16
C LEU A 337 -16.36 -2.91 -0.21
N VAL A 338 -15.93 -2.07 -1.14
CA VAL A 338 -15.36 -2.50 -2.43
C VAL A 338 -13.88 -2.19 -2.41
N CYS A 339 -13.04 -3.22 -2.34
CA CYS A 339 -11.58 -3.08 -2.26
C CYS A 339 -10.97 -3.01 -3.68
N GLY A 340 -9.70 -2.58 -3.79
CA GLY A 340 -8.92 -2.62 -5.03
C GLY A 340 -8.61 -4.05 -5.45
N HIS A 341 -7.52 -4.61 -4.93
CA HIS A 341 -7.06 -5.96 -5.29
C HIS A 341 -7.85 -7.11 -4.65
N ALA A 342 -8.76 -6.84 -3.71
CA ALA A 342 -9.54 -7.86 -3.02
C ALA A 342 -11.02 -7.78 -3.38
N ALA A 343 -11.74 -8.90 -3.22
CA ALA A 343 -13.19 -8.87 -3.35
C ALA A 343 -13.85 -7.95 -2.32
N ALA A 344 -15.06 -7.52 -2.65
CA ALA A 344 -15.89 -6.75 -1.75
C ALA A 344 -16.20 -7.50 -0.45
N VAL A 345 -16.30 -6.75 0.66
CA VAL A 345 -16.57 -7.27 2.01
C VAL A 345 -17.95 -6.83 2.47
N ARG A 346 -18.86 -7.78 2.65
CA ARG A 346 -20.18 -7.54 3.24
C ARG A 346 -20.08 -7.46 4.77
N SER A 347 -20.84 -6.54 5.37
CA SER A 347 -20.92 -6.38 6.83
C SER A 347 -19.54 -6.35 7.51
N PRO A 348 -18.65 -5.44 7.12
CA PRO A 348 -17.22 -5.46 7.47
C PRO A 348 -16.93 -5.15 8.95
N GLY A 349 -17.94 -4.97 9.80
CA GLY A 349 -17.76 -4.50 11.18
C GLY A 349 -16.79 -5.36 12.00
N GLU A 350 -16.93 -6.68 11.96
CA GLU A 350 -16.07 -7.60 12.73
C GLU A 350 -14.62 -7.58 12.25
N ILE A 351 -14.39 -7.57 10.93
CA ILE A 351 -13.05 -7.54 10.35
C ILE A 351 -12.36 -6.19 10.57
N LEU A 352 -13.09 -5.08 10.50
CA LEU A 352 -12.56 -3.75 10.81
C LEU A 352 -12.16 -3.66 12.29
N GLU A 353 -12.96 -4.21 13.19
CA GLU A 353 -12.63 -4.25 14.62
C GLU A 353 -11.41 -5.12 14.92
N LEU A 354 -11.29 -6.27 14.25
CA LEU A 354 -10.10 -7.11 14.31
C LEU A 354 -8.87 -6.33 13.82
N LYS A 355 -8.94 -5.72 12.63
CA LYS A 355 -7.85 -4.94 12.05
C LYS A 355 -7.44 -3.78 12.95
N ARG A 356 -8.39 -3.07 13.56
CA ARG A 356 -8.10 -1.97 14.51
C ARG A 356 -7.22 -2.44 15.66
N ARG A 357 -7.57 -3.58 16.26
CA ARG A 357 -6.78 -4.16 17.35
C ARG A 357 -5.37 -4.56 16.87
N LEU A 358 -5.29 -5.27 15.74
CA LEU A 358 -4.01 -5.74 15.21
C LEU A 358 -3.10 -4.57 14.82
N TRP A 359 -3.62 -3.53 14.19
CA TRP A 359 -2.85 -2.34 13.84
C TRP A 359 -2.39 -1.54 15.06
N ARG A 360 -3.20 -1.43 16.11
CA ARG A 360 -2.75 -0.82 17.39
C ARG A 360 -1.58 -1.59 17.98
N GLU A 361 -1.65 -2.91 18.02
CA GLU A 361 -0.55 -3.76 18.49
C GLU A 361 0.70 -3.60 17.61
N GLN A 362 0.53 -3.52 16.28
CA GLN A 362 1.61 -3.38 15.32
C GLN A 362 2.30 -2.03 15.39
N VAL A 363 1.55 -0.93 15.52
CA VAL A 363 2.10 0.41 15.74
C VAL A 363 2.99 0.44 16.98
N GLU A 364 2.58 -0.20 18.08
CA GLU A 364 3.41 -0.29 19.28
C GLU A 364 4.70 -1.10 19.07
N ARG A 365 4.67 -2.12 18.23
CA ARG A 365 5.87 -2.87 17.84
C ARG A 365 6.82 -1.99 17.03
N TYR A 366 6.31 -1.20 16.09
CA TYR A 366 7.11 -0.23 15.35
C TYR A 366 7.69 0.87 16.25
N ARG A 367 6.92 1.39 17.23
CA ARG A 367 7.44 2.36 18.21
C ARG A 367 8.58 1.80 19.03
N ARG A 368 8.51 0.53 19.45
CA ARG A 368 9.61 -0.13 20.17
C ARG A 368 10.84 -0.35 19.31
N LEU A 369 10.64 -0.63 18.02
CA LEU A 369 11.72 -0.86 17.07
C LEU A 369 12.36 0.46 16.58
N SER A 370 11.61 1.55 16.51
CA SER A 370 12.08 2.82 15.96
C SER A 370 12.92 3.62 16.95
N ALA A 371 14.04 4.17 16.45
CA ALA A 371 14.81 5.19 17.14
C ALA A 371 14.22 6.61 17.01
N ARG A 372 13.21 6.79 16.15
CA ARG A 372 12.58 8.09 15.85
C ARG A 372 11.30 8.24 16.65
N ASP A 373 11.08 9.40 17.25
CA ASP A 373 9.82 9.70 17.93
C ASP A 373 8.66 9.85 16.92
N ASN A 374 8.95 10.41 15.76
CA ASN A 374 8.02 10.50 14.64
C ASN A 374 8.21 9.31 13.69
N LEU A 375 7.25 8.39 13.68
CA LEU A 375 7.27 7.21 12.81
C LEU A 375 7.22 7.56 11.32
N ARG A 376 6.75 8.74 10.90
CA ARG A 376 6.83 9.14 9.48
C ARG A 376 8.28 9.13 9.00
N LEU A 377 9.22 9.66 9.79
CA LEU A 377 10.66 9.65 9.48
C LEU A 377 11.30 8.27 9.55
N PHE A 378 10.59 7.29 10.12
CA PHE A 378 11.03 5.90 10.18
C PHE A 378 10.68 5.18 8.87
N PHE A 379 9.50 5.45 8.30
CA PHE A 379 9.00 4.78 7.09
C PHE A 379 9.28 5.54 5.79
N ASP A 380 9.51 6.85 5.84
CA ASP A 380 9.72 7.66 4.65
C ASP A 380 10.89 8.64 4.87
N PRO A 381 11.80 8.83 3.88
CA PRO A 381 12.92 9.75 4.02
C PRO A 381 12.58 11.23 3.72
N PHE A 382 11.44 11.51 3.07
CA PHE A 382 11.14 12.82 2.43
C PHE A 382 9.91 13.53 3.02
N VAL A 383 9.72 13.40 4.32
CA VAL A 383 8.51 13.72 5.10
C VAL A 383 8.25 15.22 5.29
#